data_AF-A0A1Q9EAW3-F1
#
_entry.id   AF-A0A1Q9EAW3-F1
#
_cell.length_a   1.000
_cell.length_b   1.000
_cell.length_c   1.000
_cell.angle_alpha   90.00
_cell.angle_beta   90.00
_cell.angle_gamma   90.00
#
_symmetry.space_group_name_H-M   'P 1'
#
loop_
_entity.id
_entity.type
_entity.pdbx_description
1 polymer ?
#
loop_
_entity_poly.entity_id
_entity_poly.type
_entity_poly.pdbx_seq_one_letter_code
_entity_poly.pdbx_strand_id
1 'polypeptide(L)'
;MLAWKSWKLQRVAIGTTDAEVQAMVESEDANYRARFLWGELNGAQINRREDYLKQSDALVSSVPGIVGTDSKGGYDAITREEGANLGLSNARAAIQGHQLKQSIARAGARLIWLSGEWNISDALTKKSQDCRRAFEQFLKTRVWMLRFDPNFVVSAKKANRQGHSAIAQMKQAVDP
;
A
#
# COMPACT_ATOMS: atom_id res chain seq x y z
N MET A 1 -12.50 4.19 -6.72
CA MET A 1 -11.78 3.96 -8.00
C MET A 1 -10.90 2.73 -7.85
N LEU A 2 -10.78 1.91 -8.89
CA LEU A 2 -9.86 0.77 -8.93
C LEU A 2 -8.89 1.00 -10.08
N ALA A 3 -7.59 0.99 -9.79
CA ALA A 3 -6.53 1.13 -10.78
C ALA A 3 -5.48 0.03 -10.54
N TRP A 4 -5.05 -0.62 -11.61
CA TRP A 4 -4.00 -1.63 -11.56
C TRP A 4 -3.12 -1.54 -12.80
N LYS A 5 -1.82 -1.79 -12.61
CA LYS A 5 -0.77 -1.73 -13.63
C LYS A 5 0.32 -2.76 -13.31
N SER A 6 0.72 -3.59 -14.28
CA SER A 6 1.96 -4.42 -14.22
C SER A 6 2.95 -4.05 -15.34
N TRP A 7 4.06 -3.37 -14.99
CA TRP A 7 4.98 -2.70 -15.94
C TRP A 7 6.41 -2.84 -15.41
N LYS A 8 7.40 -2.59 -16.28
CA LYS A 8 8.77 -2.35 -15.82
C LYS A 8 8.80 -1.05 -15.02
N LEU A 9 9.52 -1.06 -13.89
CA LEU A 9 9.81 0.15 -13.12
C LEU A 9 10.47 1.19 -14.01
N GLN A 10 10.16 2.47 -13.78
CA GLN A 10 10.73 3.57 -14.57
C GLN A 10 12.25 3.68 -14.39
N ARG A 11 12.79 3.21 -13.26
CA ARG A 11 14.21 3.25 -12.95
C ARG A 11 14.74 1.84 -12.72
N VAL A 12 16.02 1.65 -13.04
CA VAL A 12 16.71 0.39 -12.77
C VAL A 12 16.91 0.28 -11.26
N ALA A 13 16.37 -0.79 -10.68
CA ALA A 13 16.63 -1.19 -9.29
C ALA A 13 17.83 -2.13 -9.25
N ILE A 14 18.72 -1.95 -8.27
CA ILE A 14 19.90 -2.81 -8.09
C ILE A 14 19.53 -4.02 -7.23
N GLY A 15 18.78 -3.77 -6.15
CA GLY A 15 18.23 -4.81 -5.28
C GLY A 15 16.72 -4.96 -5.40
N THR A 16 16.20 -6.06 -4.85
CA THR A 16 14.75 -6.28 -4.71
C THR A 16 14.12 -5.23 -3.79
N THR A 17 14.74 -4.90 -2.66
CA THR A 17 14.24 -3.85 -1.75
C THR A 17 14.15 -2.48 -2.44
N ASP A 18 15.10 -2.15 -3.32
CA ASP A 18 15.05 -0.92 -4.12
C ASP A 18 13.82 -0.89 -5.03
N ALA A 19 13.50 -2.03 -5.65
CA ALA A 19 12.34 -2.17 -6.53
C ALA A 19 11.03 -2.01 -5.74
N GLU A 20 10.96 -2.57 -4.53
CA GLU A 20 9.81 -2.44 -3.64
C GLU A 20 9.61 -0.99 -3.19
N VAL A 21 10.68 -0.28 -2.80
CA VAL A 21 10.58 1.15 -2.45
C VAL A 21 10.08 1.98 -3.62
N GLN A 22 10.59 1.73 -4.83
CA GLN A 22 10.10 2.41 -6.04
C GLN A 22 8.62 2.12 -6.31
N ALA A 23 8.21 0.86 -6.19
CA ALA A 23 6.80 0.47 -6.36
C ALA A 23 5.89 1.13 -5.33
N MET A 24 6.33 1.27 -4.07
CA MET A 24 5.58 1.97 -3.02
C MET A 24 5.45 3.47 -3.30
N VAL A 25 6.49 4.12 -3.82
CA VAL A 25 6.41 5.54 -4.24
C VAL A 25 5.38 5.72 -5.35
N GLU A 26 5.44 4.91 -6.41
CA GLU A 26 4.47 4.97 -7.51
C GLU A 26 3.03 4.68 -7.03
N SER A 27 2.89 3.78 -6.05
CA SER A 27 1.60 3.44 -5.45
C SER A 27 1.04 4.57 -4.60
N GLU A 28 1.87 5.27 -3.81
CA GLU A 28 1.42 6.42 -3.02
C GLU A 28 1.05 7.61 -3.91
N ASP A 29 1.75 7.83 -5.03
CA ASP A 29 1.36 8.84 -6.02
C ASP A 29 -0.04 8.55 -6.61
N ALA A 30 -0.33 7.28 -6.91
CA ALA A 30 -1.65 6.87 -7.37
C ALA A 30 -2.73 7.02 -6.28
N ASN A 31 -2.40 6.66 -5.03
CA ASN A 31 -3.28 6.80 -3.87
C ASN A 31 -3.61 8.28 -3.59
N TYR A 32 -2.60 9.16 -3.60
CA TYR A 32 -2.76 10.60 -3.45
C TYR A 32 -3.73 11.16 -4.49
N ARG A 33 -3.53 10.84 -5.77
CA ARG A 33 -4.40 11.30 -6.86
C ARG A 33 -5.83 10.78 -6.73
N ALA A 34 -6.00 9.51 -6.36
CA ALA A 34 -7.32 8.93 -6.16
C ALA A 34 -8.07 9.60 -5.00
N ARG A 35 -7.39 9.86 -3.88
CA ARG A 35 -7.94 10.55 -2.70
C ARG A 35 -8.26 12.02 -3.01
N PHE A 36 -7.38 12.69 -3.75
CA PHE A 36 -7.57 14.05 -4.21
C PHE A 36 -8.84 14.18 -5.06
N LEU A 37 -8.93 13.37 -6.12
CA LEU A 37 -10.10 13.34 -7.00
C LEU A 37 -11.37 12.94 -6.21
N TRP A 38 -11.27 12.01 -5.26
CA TRP A 38 -12.39 11.66 -4.40
C TRP A 38 -12.89 12.87 -3.59
N GLY A 39 -11.99 13.66 -2.99
CA GLY A 39 -12.37 14.88 -2.29
C GLY A 39 -13.05 15.89 -3.21
N GLU A 40 -12.50 16.13 -4.40
CA GLU A 40 -13.12 17.04 -5.39
C GLU A 40 -14.53 16.60 -5.80
N LEU A 41 -14.73 15.29 -6.05
CA LEU A 41 -16.05 14.74 -6.38
C LEU A 41 -17.06 14.88 -5.25
N ASN A 42 -16.60 14.97 -4.00
CA ASN A 42 -17.44 15.20 -2.82
C ASN A 42 -17.57 16.70 -2.46
N GLY A 43 -17.20 17.60 -3.38
CA GLY A 43 -17.44 19.04 -3.24
C GLY A 43 -16.31 19.82 -2.58
N ALA A 44 -15.14 19.23 -2.35
CA ALA A 44 -13.97 20.00 -1.95
C ALA A 44 -13.59 20.98 -3.06
N GLN A 45 -13.40 22.25 -2.71
CA GLN A 45 -13.03 23.31 -3.65
C GLN A 45 -11.60 23.76 -3.34
N ILE A 46 -10.74 23.75 -4.37
CA ILE A 46 -9.37 24.26 -4.28
C ILE A 46 -9.27 25.52 -5.10
N ASN A 47 -8.81 26.60 -4.48
CA ASN A 47 -8.53 27.84 -5.17
C ASN A 47 -7.12 27.77 -5.78
N ARG A 48 -7.05 27.61 -7.11
CA ARG A 48 -5.78 27.55 -7.85
C ARG A 48 -4.93 28.84 -7.78
N ARG A 49 -5.51 29.95 -7.33
CA ARG A 49 -4.80 31.24 -7.19
C ARG A 49 -4.09 31.41 -5.84
N GLU A 50 -4.39 30.53 -4.89
CA GLU A 50 -3.73 30.47 -3.58
C GLU A 50 -2.67 29.36 -3.56
N ASP A 51 -2.11 29.04 -2.39
CA ASP A 51 -1.15 27.95 -2.20
C ASP A 51 -1.80 26.58 -2.49
N TYR A 52 -1.81 26.23 -3.78
CA TYR A 52 -2.43 25.02 -4.32
C TYR A 52 -1.85 23.75 -3.68
N LEU A 53 -0.54 23.73 -3.38
CA LEU A 53 0.12 22.57 -2.81
C LEU A 53 -0.43 22.29 -1.41
N LYS A 54 -0.46 23.33 -0.56
CA LYS A 54 -0.95 23.20 0.81
C LYS A 54 -2.44 22.84 0.84
N GLN A 55 -3.25 23.41 -0.05
CA GLN A 55 -4.68 23.06 -0.15
C GLN A 55 -4.88 21.62 -0.63
N SER A 56 -4.06 21.16 -1.58
CA SER A 56 -4.10 19.77 -2.06
C SER A 56 -3.75 18.79 -0.95
N ASP A 57 -2.70 19.06 -0.19
CA ASP A 57 -2.30 18.20 0.93
C ASP A 57 -3.36 18.18 2.05
N ALA A 58 -3.99 19.33 2.33
CA ALA A 58 -5.09 19.42 3.29
C ALA A 58 -6.33 18.62 2.85
N LEU A 59 -6.72 18.73 1.57
CA LEU A 59 -7.81 17.95 0.99
C LEU A 59 -7.50 16.45 1.08
N VAL A 60 -6.33 16.02 0.61
CA VAL A 60 -5.97 14.60 0.61
C VAL A 60 -5.95 14.04 2.03
N SER A 61 -5.42 14.80 3.00
CA SER A 61 -5.40 14.42 4.41
C SER A 61 -6.79 14.23 5.02
N SER A 62 -7.83 14.86 4.47
CA SER A 62 -9.23 14.70 4.91
C SER A 62 -9.85 13.35 4.51
N VAL A 63 -9.31 12.69 3.48
CA VAL A 63 -9.77 11.38 2.98
C VAL A 63 -8.80 10.33 3.50
N PRO A 64 -9.19 9.32 4.28
CA PRO A 64 -8.24 8.31 4.77
C PRO A 64 -7.47 7.60 3.64
N GLY A 65 -6.16 7.41 3.83
CA GLY A 65 -5.30 6.73 2.87
C GLY A 65 -4.43 5.65 3.52
N ILE A 66 -4.22 4.55 2.80
CA ILE A 66 -3.40 3.43 3.25
C ILE A 66 -2.49 2.99 2.10
N VAL A 67 -1.21 2.82 2.40
CA VAL A 67 -0.22 2.16 1.56
C VAL A 67 0.07 0.79 2.17
N GLY A 68 -0.21 -0.28 1.44
CA GLY A 68 0.05 -1.65 1.89
C GLY A 68 1.23 -2.26 1.13
N THR A 69 2.13 -2.94 1.84
CA THR A 69 3.22 -3.73 1.24
C THR A 69 3.33 -5.10 1.87
N ASP A 70 3.63 -6.15 1.09
CA ASP A 70 3.99 -7.47 1.60
C ASP A 70 5.50 -7.65 1.79
N SER A 71 6.29 -6.68 1.34
CA SER A 71 7.74 -6.67 1.53
C SER A 71 8.12 -6.20 2.93
N LYS A 72 8.59 -7.14 3.76
CA LYS A 72 9.11 -6.80 5.10
C LYS A 72 10.31 -5.86 5.01
N GLY A 73 11.24 -6.11 4.09
CA GLY A 73 12.41 -5.26 3.89
C GLY A 73 12.03 -3.84 3.44
N GLY A 74 11.06 -3.71 2.53
CA GLY A 74 10.53 -2.40 2.14
C GLY A 74 9.84 -1.68 3.30
N TYR A 75 9.01 -2.39 4.07
CA TYR A 75 8.36 -1.82 5.25
C TYR A 75 9.36 -1.34 6.32
N ASP A 76 10.32 -2.18 6.68
CA ASP A 76 11.32 -1.88 7.70
C ASP A 76 12.18 -0.68 7.28
N ALA A 77 12.60 -0.60 6.00
CA ALA A 77 13.37 0.51 5.46
C ALA A 77 12.65 1.88 5.60
N ILE A 78 11.32 1.92 5.50
CA ILE A 78 10.56 3.17 5.61
C ILE A 78 10.19 3.50 7.07
N THR A 79 9.90 2.48 7.89
CA THR A 79 9.32 2.67 9.22
C THR A 79 10.31 2.60 10.37
N ARG A 80 11.33 1.75 10.29
CA ARG A 80 12.25 1.46 11.40
C ARG A 80 13.62 2.11 11.23
N GLU A 81 14.01 2.36 9.99
CA GLU A 81 15.34 2.89 9.71
C GLU A 81 15.34 4.41 9.70
N GLU A 82 16.25 5.01 10.48
CA GLU A 82 16.43 6.46 10.60
C GLU A 82 17.81 6.92 10.06
N GLY A 83 18.64 5.99 9.59
CA GLY A 83 19.95 6.31 9.01
C GLY A 83 19.84 6.95 7.62
N ALA A 84 20.87 7.67 7.20
CA ALA A 84 20.90 8.40 5.91
C ALA A 84 20.66 7.51 4.67
N ASN A 85 20.90 6.21 4.78
CA ASN A 85 20.66 5.24 3.72
C ASN A 85 19.42 4.37 3.95
N LEU A 86 18.71 4.51 5.06
CA LEU A 86 17.55 3.68 5.43
C LEU A 86 17.82 2.16 5.34
N GLY A 87 19.08 1.73 5.54
CA GLY A 87 19.51 0.33 5.44
C GLY A 87 19.55 -0.22 4.03
N LEU A 88 19.29 0.63 3.04
CA LEU A 88 19.36 0.29 1.63
C LEU A 88 20.82 0.42 1.17
N SER A 89 21.26 -0.54 0.36
CA SER A 89 22.59 -0.50 -0.25
C SER A 89 22.72 0.59 -1.33
N ASN A 90 21.59 1.12 -1.80
CA ASN A 90 21.52 2.08 -2.88
C ASN A 90 21.02 3.44 -2.41
N ALA A 91 21.88 4.46 -2.48
CA ALA A 91 21.54 5.83 -2.07
C ALA A 91 20.33 6.42 -2.83
N ARG A 92 20.10 6.04 -4.10
CA ARG A 92 18.93 6.52 -4.85
C ARG A 92 17.62 5.94 -4.33
N ALA A 93 17.64 4.70 -3.84
CA ALA A 93 16.50 4.08 -3.21
C ALA A 93 16.24 4.70 -1.82
N ALA A 94 17.30 5.01 -1.08
CA ALA A 94 17.20 5.73 0.20
C ALA A 94 16.54 7.10 0.06
N ILE A 95 16.93 7.89 -0.94
CA ILE A 95 16.29 9.19 -1.24
C ILE A 95 14.79 9.01 -1.50
N GLN A 96 14.41 8.01 -2.30
CA GLN A 96 13.00 7.71 -2.57
C GLN A 96 12.26 7.23 -1.32
N GLY A 97 12.91 6.46 -0.45
CA GLY A 97 12.35 6.06 0.82
C GLY A 97 12.08 7.24 1.74
N HIS A 98 13.01 8.20 1.84
CA HIS A 98 12.80 9.43 2.59
C HIS A 98 11.65 10.28 2.00
N GLN A 99 11.60 10.40 0.67
CA GLN A 99 10.51 11.08 -0.01
C GLN A 99 9.16 10.42 0.29
N LEU A 100 9.09 9.09 0.27
CA LEU A 100 7.90 8.32 0.60
C LEU A 100 7.46 8.57 2.05
N LYS A 101 8.40 8.51 3.01
CA LYS A 101 8.13 8.77 4.44
C LYS A 101 7.54 10.16 4.65
N GLN A 102 8.11 11.18 4.00
CA GLN A 102 7.59 12.55 4.04
C GLN A 102 6.23 12.67 3.36
N SER A 103 6.03 12.04 2.21
CA SER A 103 4.77 12.07 1.47
C SER A 103 3.63 11.47 2.28
N ILE A 104 3.85 10.29 2.86
CA ILE A 104 2.86 9.60 3.72
C ILE A 104 2.47 10.47 4.92
N ALA A 105 3.45 11.07 5.59
CA ALA A 105 3.21 11.95 6.72
C ALA A 105 2.43 13.21 6.31
N ARG A 106 2.81 13.84 5.19
CA ARG A 106 2.17 15.07 4.67
C ARG A 106 0.75 14.83 4.17
N ALA A 107 0.52 13.69 3.52
CA ALA A 107 -0.78 13.31 2.96
C ALA A 107 -1.71 12.63 3.99
N GLY A 108 -1.29 12.48 5.25
CA GLY A 108 -2.06 11.78 6.28
C GLY A 108 -2.34 10.31 5.96
N ALA A 109 -1.51 9.68 5.13
CA ALA A 109 -1.63 8.26 4.81
C ALA A 109 -0.99 7.40 5.92
N ARG A 110 -1.27 6.09 5.91
CA ARG A 110 -0.60 5.12 6.79
C ARG A 110 0.06 4.02 5.97
N LEU A 111 1.31 3.70 6.33
CA LEU A 111 1.99 2.52 5.81
C LEU A 111 1.66 1.31 6.68
N ILE A 112 1.18 0.23 6.08
CA ILE A 112 0.93 -1.04 6.75
C ILE A 112 1.67 -2.17 6.04
N TRP A 113 2.15 -3.13 6.84
CA TRP A 113 2.61 -4.40 6.31
C TRP A 113 1.44 -5.37 6.21
N LEU A 114 1.31 -6.06 5.08
CA LEU A 114 0.27 -7.05 4.82
C LEU A 114 0.93 -8.40 4.62
N SER A 115 0.36 -9.46 5.20
CA SER A 115 0.73 -10.80 4.74
C SER A 115 0.20 -11.00 3.31
N GLY A 116 0.89 -11.80 2.50
CA GLY A 116 0.49 -12.03 1.10
C GLY A 116 -0.96 -12.53 0.92
N GLU A 117 -1.56 -13.19 1.92
CA GLU A 117 -2.98 -13.60 1.84
C GLU A 117 -3.96 -12.44 1.95
N TRP A 118 -3.59 -11.40 2.70
CA TRP A 118 -4.39 -10.18 2.85
C TRP A 118 -4.10 -9.16 1.75
N ASN A 119 -3.02 -9.37 0.98
CA ASN A 119 -2.66 -8.55 -0.16
C ASN A 119 -3.44 -8.98 -1.41
N ILE A 120 -4.61 -8.39 -1.64
CA ILE A 120 -5.43 -8.69 -2.82
C ILE A 120 -4.71 -8.39 -4.16
N SER A 121 -3.71 -7.51 -4.16
CA SER A 121 -2.94 -7.18 -5.36
C SER A 121 -2.11 -8.37 -5.87
N ASP A 122 -1.82 -9.36 -5.02
CA ASP A 122 -1.17 -10.60 -5.43
C ASP A 122 -1.97 -11.36 -6.49
N ALA A 123 -3.31 -11.27 -6.46
CA ALA A 123 -4.15 -11.88 -7.47
C ALA A 123 -3.95 -11.27 -8.86
N LEU A 124 -3.47 -10.04 -8.90
CA LEU A 124 -3.24 -9.29 -10.13
C LEU A 124 -1.81 -9.48 -10.66
N THR A 125 -0.86 -9.90 -9.81
CA THR A 125 0.55 -10.09 -10.19
C THR A 125 0.97 -11.56 -10.29
N LYS A 126 0.35 -12.45 -9.50
CA LYS A 126 0.69 -13.87 -9.39
C LYS A 126 -0.36 -14.74 -10.07
N LYS A 127 0.09 -15.80 -10.76
CA LYS A 127 -0.80 -16.77 -11.44
C LYS A 127 -1.37 -17.85 -10.52
N SER A 128 -1.09 -17.81 -9.22
CA SER A 128 -1.49 -18.86 -8.27
C SER A 128 -3.02 -18.92 -8.11
N GLN A 129 -3.56 -20.12 -7.91
CA GLN A 129 -4.99 -20.30 -7.72
C GLN A 129 -5.47 -19.70 -6.38
N ASP A 130 -4.64 -19.77 -5.34
CA ASP A 130 -4.99 -19.22 -4.02
C ASP A 130 -5.15 -17.70 -4.06
N CYS A 131 -4.28 -16.98 -4.78
CA CYS A 131 -4.41 -15.53 -4.96
C CYS A 131 -5.71 -15.18 -5.71
N ARG A 132 -6.10 -15.97 -6.73
CA ARG A 132 -7.37 -15.74 -7.47
C ARG A 132 -8.61 -15.89 -6.61
N ARG A 133 -8.62 -16.86 -5.68
CA ARG A 133 -9.76 -17.07 -4.76
C ARG A 133 -10.02 -15.85 -3.87
N ALA A 134 -8.98 -15.17 -3.40
CA ALA A 134 -9.11 -13.93 -2.64
C ALA A 134 -9.80 -12.83 -3.47
N PHE A 135 -9.39 -12.68 -4.73
CA PHE A 135 -10.00 -11.70 -5.64
C PHE A 135 -11.44 -12.05 -6.00
N GLU A 136 -11.76 -13.32 -6.24
CA GLU A 136 -13.14 -13.79 -6.46
C GLU A 136 -14.05 -13.46 -5.26
N GLN A 137 -13.57 -13.67 -4.02
CA GLN A 137 -14.31 -13.32 -2.81
C GLN A 137 -14.60 -11.82 -2.75
N PHE A 138 -13.60 -10.99 -3.07
CA PHE A 138 -13.79 -9.54 -3.14
C PHE A 138 -14.78 -9.13 -4.22
N LEU A 139 -14.74 -9.73 -5.42
CA LEU A 139 -15.70 -9.41 -6.49
C LEU A 139 -17.14 -9.78 -6.11
N LYS A 140 -17.33 -10.87 -5.35
CA LYS A 140 -18.64 -11.32 -4.87
C LYS A 140 -19.19 -10.44 -3.75
N THR A 141 -18.35 -10.09 -2.77
CA THR A 141 -18.80 -9.37 -1.55
C THR A 141 -18.63 -7.86 -1.63
N ARG A 142 -17.76 -7.38 -2.52
CA ARG A 142 -17.30 -5.97 -2.60
C ARG A 142 -16.65 -5.44 -1.33
N VAL A 143 -16.32 -6.34 -0.40
CA VAL A 143 -15.67 -6.03 0.87
C VAL A 143 -14.35 -6.77 0.93
N TRP A 144 -13.29 -6.08 1.39
CA TRP A 144 -12.01 -6.68 1.68
C TRP A 144 -11.44 -6.08 2.97
N MET A 145 -10.93 -6.93 3.84
CA MET A 145 -10.28 -6.51 5.08
C MET A 145 -8.78 -6.42 4.87
N LEU A 146 -8.18 -5.33 5.33
CA LEU A 146 -6.73 -5.21 5.44
C LEU A 146 -6.35 -5.54 6.88
N ARG A 147 -5.54 -6.58 7.08
CA ARG A 147 -5.08 -6.99 8.40
C ARG A 147 -3.61 -6.68 8.58
N PHE A 148 -3.33 -5.71 9.45
CA PHE A 148 -2.00 -5.40 9.93
C PHE A 148 -1.69 -6.25 11.17
N ASP A 149 -0.60 -7.02 11.14
CA ASP A 149 -0.05 -7.68 12.32
C ASP A 149 1.23 -6.93 12.75
N PRO A 150 1.19 -6.10 13.81
CA PRO A 150 2.34 -5.32 14.26
C PRO A 150 3.54 -6.19 14.69
N ASN A 151 3.30 -7.47 14.99
CA ASN A 151 4.31 -8.39 15.49
C ASN A 151 4.85 -9.34 14.39
N PHE A 152 4.37 -9.24 13.14
CA PHE A 152 4.80 -10.10 12.02
C PHE A 152 4.76 -11.61 12.33
N VAL A 153 3.84 -12.07 13.18
CA VAL A 153 3.97 -13.36 13.92
C VAL A 153 3.67 -14.56 13.04
N VAL A 154 2.84 -14.37 12.00
CA VAL A 154 2.34 -15.49 11.22
C VAL A 154 2.51 -15.22 9.73
N SER A 155 3.46 -15.93 9.11
CA SER A 155 3.54 -15.99 7.65
C SER A 155 2.26 -16.61 7.09
N ALA A 156 1.85 -16.19 5.89
CA ALA A 156 0.71 -16.75 5.14
C ALA A 156 0.64 -18.28 5.18
N LYS A 157 1.81 -18.95 5.03
CA LYS A 157 1.91 -20.41 5.07
C LYS A 157 1.57 -21.02 6.44
N LYS A 158 1.90 -20.32 7.53
CA LYS A 158 1.64 -20.78 8.90
C LYS A 158 0.17 -20.55 9.28
N ALA A 159 -0.44 -19.45 8.85
CA ALA A 159 -1.85 -19.15 9.07
C ALA A 159 -2.78 -20.17 8.37
N ASN A 160 -2.47 -20.50 7.11
CA ASN A 160 -3.20 -21.52 6.37
C ASN A 160 -3.13 -22.91 6.99
N ARG A 161 -1.97 -23.32 7.53
CA ARG A 161 -1.83 -24.59 8.23
C ARG A 161 -2.66 -24.67 9.52
N GLN A 162 -3.00 -23.52 10.11
CA GLN A 162 -3.81 -23.42 11.32
C GLN A 162 -5.31 -23.20 11.02
N GLY A 163 -5.73 -23.25 9.75
CA GLY A 163 -7.14 -23.04 9.37
C GLY A 163 -7.61 -21.59 9.45
N HIS A 164 -6.69 -20.64 9.69
CA HIS A 164 -6.98 -19.21 9.78
C HIS A 164 -6.68 -18.48 8.47
N SER A 165 -7.14 -19.01 7.33
CA SER A 165 -6.93 -18.36 6.04
C SER A 165 -7.67 -17.02 5.97
N ALA A 166 -7.16 -16.07 5.18
CA ALA A 166 -7.79 -14.76 4.99
C ALA A 166 -9.25 -14.89 4.50
N ILE A 167 -9.53 -15.86 3.62
CA ILE A 167 -10.88 -16.09 3.08
C ILE A 167 -11.83 -16.61 4.16
N ALA A 168 -11.38 -17.54 5.02
CA ALA A 168 -12.23 -18.07 6.10
C ALA A 168 -12.63 -16.96 7.08
N GLN A 169 -11.67 -16.11 7.44
CA GLN A 169 -11.91 -14.96 8.33
C GLN A 169 -12.77 -13.88 7.66
N MET A 170 -12.57 -13.62 6.37
CA MET A 170 -13.41 -12.70 5.59
C MET A 170 -14.88 -13.13 5.58
N LYS A 171 -15.15 -14.43 5.43
CA LYS A 171 -16.53 -14.95 5.46
C LYS A 171 -17.19 -14.73 6.81
N GLN A 172 -16.47 -14.98 7.91
CA GLN A 172 -16.96 -14.72 9.28
C GLN A 172 -17.22 -13.23 9.55
N ALA A 173 -16.51 -12.32 8.89
CA ALA A 173 -16.68 -10.89 9.06
C ALA A 173 -17.84 -10.28 8.23
N VAL A 174 -18.25 -10.95 7.15
CA VAL A 174 -19.29 -10.47 6.22
C VAL A 174 -20.67 -11.06 6.54
N ASP A 175 -20.74 -12.25 7.15
CA ASP A 175 -21.97 -12.86 7.68
C ASP A 175 -21.87 -12.96 9.23
N PRO A 176 -22.28 -11.93 9.99
CA PRO A 176 -22.33 -11.98 11.46
C PRO A 176 -23.46 -12.86 12.01
#